data_AF-A0A965J0R2-F1
#
_entry.id   AF-A0A965J0R2-F1
#
_cell.length_a   1.000
_cell.length_b   1.000
_cell.length_c   1.000
_cell.angle_alpha   90.00
_cell.angle_beta   90.00
_cell.angle_gamma   90.00
#
_symmetry.space_group_name_H-M   'P 1'
#
loop_
_entity.id
_entity.type
_entity.pdbx_description
1 polymer ?
#
loop_
_entity_poly.entity_id
_entity_poly.type
_entity_poly.pdbx_seq_one_letter_code
_entity_poly.pdbx_strand_id
1 'polypeptide(L)'
;MGWHTDPYFGREFAGTFGKYDVQIVCDKSYVVAGTGKLLNKSYKEKGWSASTNENLQNGLTTWNFYGENIHDFAFAVHKDWIHKQLNLDNIIFHFFYDEKNKEGWNDLITKWPKAYAICKKEFGKYPYAQFSFIQAGEGYME
;
A
#
# COMPACT_ATOMS: atom_id res chain seq x y z
N MET A 1 -5.04 14.06 25.51
CA MET A 1 -3.76 13.93 26.25
C MET A 1 -3.68 12.49 26.72
N GLY A 2 -3.19 11.60 25.84
CA GLY A 2 -3.15 10.15 26.07
C GLY A 2 -1.99 9.76 26.96
N TRP A 3 -2.20 8.73 27.77
CA TRP A 3 -1.28 8.20 28.76
C TRP A 3 -0.14 7.41 28.11
N HIS A 4 0.90 8.09 27.61
CA HIS A 4 2.28 7.57 27.57
C HIS A 4 3.24 8.69 27.13
N THR A 5 4.30 8.96 27.90
CA THR A 5 5.26 10.07 27.66
C THR A 5 6.65 9.61 27.24
N ASP A 6 6.89 8.32 27.03
CA ASP A 6 8.21 7.82 26.66
C ASP A 6 8.34 7.63 25.14
N PRO A 7 9.15 8.44 24.44
CA PRO A 7 9.34 8.36 23.00
C PRO A 7 10.34 7.26 22.58
N TYR A 8 10.73 6.33 23.47
CA TYR A 8 11.84 5.43 23.17
C TYR A 8 11.77 4.09 23.90
N PHE A 9 11.35 3.03 23.20
CA PHE A 9 11.71 1.66 23.57
C PHE A 9 12.03 0.84 22.30
N GLY A 10 13.33 0.77 21.97
CA GLY A 10 13.90 -0.50 21.51
C GLY A 10 14.01 -0.79 20.02
N ARG A 11 13.71 0.16 19.10
CA ARG A 11 14.23 0.26 17.70
C ARG A 11 13.38 1.16 16.77
N GLU A 12 12.22 1.64 17.18
CA GLU A 12 11.39 2.56 16.40
C GLU A 12 11.68 4.02 16.78
N PHE A 13 11.83 4.88 15.78
CA PHE A 13 11.86 6.32 15.99
C PHE A 13 10.46 6.79 16.35
N ALA A 14 10.28 7.56 17.42
CA ALA A 14 9.06 8.33 17.63
C ALA A 14 9.01 9.47 16.59
N GLY A 15 8.73 9.12 15.34
CA GLY A 15 8.61 10.04 14.23
C GLY A 15 7.33 10.85 14.35
N THR A 16 7.44 12.15 14.19
CA THR A 16 6.29 13.00 13.95
C THR A 16 5.56 12.52 12.70
N PHE A 17 4.27 12.24 12.80
CA PHE A 17 3.45 11.91 11.64
C PHE A 17 3.51 13.05 10.61
N GLY A 18 3.71 12.69 9.35
CA GLY A 18 3.85 13.59 8.22
C GLY A 18 2.66 13.56 7.26
N LYS A 19 2.65 14.56 6.38
CA LYS A 19 1.83 14.59 5.17
C LYS A 19 2.74 14.36 3.97
N TYR A 20 2.38 13.37 3.16
CA TYR A 20 3.12 12.96 1.98
C TYR A 20 2.29 13.24 0.73
N ASP A 21 2.88 13.97 -0.20
CA ASP A 21 2.43 14.14 -1.59
C ASP A 21 3.63 13.76 -2.47
N VAL A 22 3.61 12.53 -2.97
CA VAL A 22 4.78 11.88 -3.58
C VAL A 22 4.47 11.54 -5.03
N GLN A 23 5.33 12.05 -5.91
CA GLN A 23 5.31 11.74 -7.33
C GLN A 23 6.46 10.82 -7.70
N ILE A 24 6.13 9.66 -8.26
CA ILE A 24 7.10 8.69 -8.77
C ILE A 24 6.99 8.64 -10.28
N VAL A 25 8.09 8.94 -10.97
CA VAL A 25 8.15 8.89 -12.44
C VAL A 25 8.91 7.64 -12.85
N CYS A 26 8.28 6.78 -13.66
CA CYS A 26 8.90 5.55 -14.14
C CYS A 26 8.41 5.20 -15.55
N ASP A 27 9.03 4.19 -16.16
CA ASP A 27 8.54 3.63 -17.42
C ASP A 27 7.13 3.05 -17.23
N LYS A 28 6.25 3.24 -18.23
CA LYS A 28 4.85 2.82 -18.18
C LYS A 28 4.63 1.30 -18.01
N SER A 29 5.65 0.49 -18.30
CA SER A 29 5.60 -0.97 -18.12
C SER A 29 5.59 -1.40 -16.65
N TYR A 30 5.93 -0.51 -15.72
CA TYR A 30 5.94 -0.82 -14.30
C TYR A 30 4.60 -0.50 -13.63
N VAL A 31 4.28 -1.31 -12.61
CA VAL A 31 3.28 -1.02 -11.58
C VAL A 31 4.03 -0.49 -10.36
N VAL A 32 3.54 0.61 -9.79
CA VAL A 32 4.08 1.18 -8.55
C VAL A 32 3.05 0.99 -7.45
N ALA A 33 3.46 0.39 -6.33
CA ALA A 33 2.69 0.34 -5.09
C ALA A 33 3.36 1.23 -4.05
N GLY A 34 2.57 1.86 -3.18
CA GLY A 34 3.11 2.70 -2.13
C GLY A 34 2.12 3.08 -1.05
N THR A 35 2.64 3.75 -0.04
CA THR A 35 1.87 4.29 1.09
C THR A 35 0.93 5.41 0.60
N GLY A 36 -0.27 5.47 1.15
CA GLY A 36 -1.26 6.49 0.81
C GLY A 36 -2.00 6.24 -0.50
N LYS A 37 -3.01 7.07 -0.75
CA LYS A 37 -3.95 6.93 -1.86
C LYS A 37 -3.31 7.30 -3.18
N LEU A 38 -3.44 6.40 -4.16
CA LEU A 38 -3.11 6.69 -5.56
C LEU A 38 -4.20 7.59 -6.16
N LEU A 39 -3.83 8.79 -6.62
CA LEU A 39 -4.78 9.82 -7.02
C LEU A 39 -5.09 9.85 -8.52
N ASN A 40 -4.11 9.54 -9.38
CA ASN A 40 -4.19 9.78 -10.81
C ASN A 40 -4.36 8.52 -11.68
N LYS A 41 -4.40 7.35 -11.03
CA LYS A 41 -4.42 6.04 -11.68
C LYS A 41 -5.30 5.06 -10.92
N SER A 42 -5.69 3.99 -11.61
CA SER A 42 -6.31 2.81 -11.01
C SER A 42 -5.52 1.56 -11.36
N TYR A 43 -5.43 0.66 -10.39
CA TYR A 43 -4.81 -0.65 -10.60
C TYR A 43 -5.74 -1.58 -11.38
N LYS A 44 -5.13 -2.49 -12.15
CA LYS A 44 -5.79 -3.63 -12.79
C LYS A 44 -5.13 -4.91 -12.28
N GLU A 45 -5.77 -6.06 -12.46
CA GLU A 45 -5.18 -7.35 -12.04
C GLU A 45 -3.75 -7.52 -12.56
N LYS A 46 -3.49 -7.10 -13.81
CA LYS A 46 -2.14 -6.96 -14.36
C LYS A 46 -2.00 -5.56 -14.97
N GLY A 47 -1.08 -4.76 -14.43
CA GLY A 47 -0.86 -3.38 -14.89
C GLY A 47 -1.79 -2.35 -14.26
N TRP A 48 -2.11 -1.30 -15.03
CA TRP A 48 -2.84 -0.14 -14.53
C TRP A 48 -3.56 0.62 -15.66
N SER A 49 -4.36 1.62 -15.29
CA SER A 49 -4.93 2.62 -16.21
C SER A 49 -4.85 4.00 -15.61
N ALA A 50 -4.61 5.01 -16.45
CA ALA A 50 -4.74 6.39 -16.05
C ALA A 50 -6.22 6.74 -15.81
N SER A 51 -6.49 7.55 -14.78
CA SER A 51 -7.84 8.05 -14.49
C SER A 51 -8.25 9.22 -15.40
N THR A 52 -7.28 9.82 -16.10
CA THR A 52 -7.47 10.92 -17.07
C THR A 52 -6.60 10.69 -18.31
N ASN A 53 -6.74 11.53 -19.34
CA ASN A 53 -5.88 11.50 -20.54
C ASN A 53 -4.44 11.90 -20.17
N GLU A 54 -3.68 10.93 -19.67
CA GLU A 54 -2.31 11.14 -19.25
C GLU A 54 -1.40 11.27 -20.47
N ASN A 55 -0.66 12.37 -20.55
CA ASN A 55 0.28 12.62 -21.64
C ASN A 55 1.56 11.82 -21.38
N LEU A 56 1.66 10.63 -21.98
CA LEU A 56 2.84 9.78 -21.89
C LEU A 56 3.98 10.36 -22.73
N GLN A 57 4.78 11.24 -22.15
CA GLN A 57 6.00 11.72 -22.80
C GLN A 57 7.09 10.65 -22.73
N ASN A 58 7.65 10.28 -23.88
CA ASN A 58 8.81 9.38 -23.99
C ASN A 58 8.66 8.03 -23.28
N GLY A 59 7.43 7.50 -23.17
CA GLY A 59 7.16 6.21 -22.51
C GLY A 59 7.17 6.23 -20.99
N LEU A 60 7.39 7.40 -20.38
CA LEU A 60 7.32 7.60 -18.93
C LEU A 60 5.88 7.89 -18.49
N THR A 61 5.61 7.58 -17.23
CA THR A 61 4.37 7.88 -16.54
C THR A 61 4.64 8.34 -15.10
N THR A 62 3.72 9.12 -14.54
CA THR A 62 3.82 9.61 -13.17
C THR A 62 2.79 8.92 -12.29
N TRP A 63 3.17 8.49 -11.10
CA TRP A 63 2.29 7.94 -10.07
C TRP A 63 2.24 8.94 -8.92
N ASN A 64 1.04 9.42 -8.55
CA ASN A 64 0.85 10.38 -7.47
C ASN A 64 0.19 9.71 -6.26
N PHE A 65 0.94 9.62 -5.17
CA PHE A 65 0.49 9.09 -3.89
C PHE A 65 0.32 10.20 -2.86
N TYR A 66 -0.81 10.17 -2.16
CA TYR A 66 -1.13 11.13 -1.12
C TYR A 66 -1.53 10.44 0.19
N GLY A 67 -0.93 10.87 1.31
CA GLY A 67 -1.25 10.38 2.63
C GLY A 67 -1.06 11.44 3.71
N GLU A 68 -1.90 11.42 4.72
CA GLU A 68 -1.79 12.27 5.91
C GLU A 68 -1.67 11.40 7.15
N ASN A 69 -1.07 11.96 8.19
CA ASN A 69 -0.77 11.27 9.44
C ASN A 69 0.05 9.99 9.23
N ILE A 70 0.97 9.98 8.26
CA ILE A 70 1.78 8.80 7.95
C ILE A 70 3.10 8.89 8.70
N HIS A 71 3.51 7.81 9.34
CA HIS A 71 4.81 7.73 10.01
C HIS A 71 5.93 7.49 9.00
N ASP A 72 5.84 6.37 8.28
CA ASP A 72 6.79 5.99 7.23
C ASP A 72 6.11 5.89 5.88
N PHE A 73 6.77 6.47 4.88
CA PHE A 73 6.38 6.29 3.49
C PHE A 73 7.26 5.22 2.85
N ALA A 74 6.61 4.19 2.29
CA ALA A 74 7.27 3.14 1.52
C ALA A 74 6.66 3.07 0.12
N PHE A 75 7.49 2.66 -0.84
CA PHE A 75 7.04 2.33 -2.18
C PHE A 75 7.90 1.21 -2.77
N ALA A 76 7.33 0.47 -3.70
CA ALA A 76 8.06 -0.50 -4.49
C ALA A 76 7.45 -0.61 -5.90
N VAL A 77 8.26 -1.13 -6.82
CA VAL A 77 7.99 -1.06 -8.25
C VAL A 77 8.31 -2.40 -8.90
N HIS A 78 7.38 -2.92 -9.70
CA HIS A 78 7.57 -4.19 -10.42
C HIS A 78 6.76 -4.21 -11.72
N LYS A 79 7.26 -4.89 -12.75
CA LYS A 79 6.57 -4.99 -14.05
C LYS A 79 5.42 -5.99 -14.03
N ASP A 80 5.69 -7.15 -13.45
CA ASP A 80 4.84 -8.33 -13.59
C ASP A 80 4.01 -8.64 -12.32
N TRP A 81 3.73 -7.62 -11.50
CA TRP A 81 2.87 -7.84 -10.35
C TRP A 81 1.43 -8.13 -10.76
N ILE A 82 0.85 -9.07 -10.04
CA ILE A 82 -0.58 -9.28 -9.93
C ILE A 82 -1.07 -8.37 -8.81
N HIS A 83 -2.10 -7.58 -9.10
CA HIS A 83 -2.81 -6.79 -8.10
C HIS A 83 -4.18 -7.41 -7.79
N LYS A 84 -4.49 -7.55 -6.51
CA LYS A 84 -5.84 -7.85 -6.04
C LYS A 84 -6.29 -6.84 -5.00
N GLN A 85 -7.60 -6.67 -4.91
CA GLN A 85 -8.24 -5.82 -3.92
C GLN A 85 -9.30 -6.58 -3.13
N LEU A 86 -9.40 -6.24 -1.85
CA LEU A 86 -10.44 -6.71 -0.94
C LEU A 86 -10.96 -5.50 -0.17
N ASN A 87 -12.27 -5.24 -0.26
CA ASN A 87 -12.90 -4.15 0.48
C ASN A 87 -13.57 -4.71 1.74
N LEU A 88 -13.15 -4.23 2.90
CA LEU A 88 -13.75 -4.57 4.20
C LEU A 88 -13.86 -3.29 5.03
N ASP A 89 -15.04 -3.04 5.60
CA ASP A 89 -15.23 -1.94 6.56
C ASP A 89 -14.85 -0.55 6.01
N ASN A 90 -15.09 -0.34 4.70
CA ASN A 90 -14.70 0.84 3.92
C ASN A 90 -13.17 1.06 3.81
N ILE A 91 -12.39 -0.01 4.00
CA ILE A 91 -10.94 -0.04 3.84
C ILE A 91 -10.63 -0.91 2.62
N ILE A 92 -9.85 -0.36 1.69
CA ILE A 92 -9.37 -1.11 0.53
C ILE A 92 -8.02 -1.74 0.88
N PHE A 93 -7.99 -3.06 0.95
CA PHE A 93 -6.76 -3.83 1.08
C PHE A 93 -6.23 -4.17 -0.31
N HIS A 94 -5.03 -3.67 -0.63
CA HIS A 94 -4.33 -3.95 -1.87
C HIS A 94 -3.30 -5.06 -1.63
N PHE A 95 -3.19 -5.99 -2.57
CA PHE A 95 -2.22 -7.09 -2.53
C PHE A 95 -1.45 -7.08 -3.84
N PHE A 96 -0.13 -6.90 -3.76
CA PHE A 96 0.78 -6.89 -4.90
C PHE A 96 1.78 -8.02 -4.77
N TYR A 97 1.78 -8.93 -5.73
CA TYR A 97 2.59 -10.15 -5.67
C TYR A 97 2.94 -10.69 -7.05
N ASP A 98 3.93 -11.58 -7.13
CA ASP A 98 4.29 -12.24 -8.38
C ASP A 98 3.47 -13.51 -8.64
N GLU A 99 3.41 -13.96 -9.91
CA GLU A 99 2.66 -15.17 -10.27
C GLU A 99 3.20 -16.43 -9.57
N LYS A 100 4.50 -16.47 -9.20
CA LYS A 100 5.13 -17.64 -8.57
C LYS A 100 4.58 -17.89 -7.16
N ASN A 101 4.25 -16.83 -6.44
CA ASN A 101 3.76 -16.90 -5.06
C ASN A 101 2.23 -16.86 -4.95
N LYS A 102 1.51 -16.90 -6.08
CA LYS A 102 0.06 -16.69 -6.17
C LYS A 102 -0.78 -17.55 -5.24
N GLU A 103 -0.40 -18.80 -4.99
CA GLU A 103 -1.15 -19.69 -4.10
C GLU A 103 -1.13 -19.17 -2.66
N GLY A 104 0.06 -18.85 -2.12
CA GLY A 104 0.21 -18.30 -0.78
C GLY A 104 -0.50 -16.95 -0.61
N TRP A 105 -0.43 -16.09 -1.63
CA TRP A 105 -1.14 -14.81 -1.62
C TRP A 105 -2.67 -14.96 -1.69
N ASN A 106 -3.19 -15.92 -2.46
CA ASN A 106 -4.61 -16.20 -2.49
C ASN A 106 -5.11 -16.76 -1.14
N ASP A 107 -4.31 -17.59 -0.49
CA ASP A 107 -4.62 -18.09 0.86
C ASP A 107 -4.64 -16.95 1.88
N LEU A 108 -3.63 -16.05 1.84
CA LEU A 108 -3.61 -14.84 2.66
C LEU A 108 -4.86 -13.99 2.44
N ILE A 109 -5.20 -13.66 1.19
CA ILE A 109 -6.38 -12.85 0.84
C ILE A 109 -7.66 -13.50 1.38
N THR A 110 -7.76 -14.83 1.27
CA THR A 110 -8.94 -15.59 1.74
C THR A 110 -9.06 -15.57 3.27
N LYS A 111 -7.94 -15.65 3.99
CA LYS A 111 -7.89 -15.66 5.45
C LYS A 111 -7.91 -14.25 6.07
N TRP A 112 -7.55 -13.21 5.31
CA TRP A 112 -7.43 -11.84 5.78
C TRP A 112 -8.68 -11.29 6.47
N PRO A 113 -9.93 -11.51 5.98
CA PRO A 113 -11.12 -11.03 6.69
C PRO A 113 -11.21 -11.50 8.14
N LYS A 114 -10.80 -12.75 8.41
CA LYS A 114 -10.79 -13.31 9.77
C LYS A 114 -9.70 -12.66 10.63
N ALA A 115 -8.49 -12.49 10.07
CA ALA A 115 -7.40 -11.82 10.76
C ALA A 115 -7.76 -10.37 11.11
N TYR A 116 -8.29 -9.62 10.13
CA TYR A 116 -8.74 -8.24 10.33
C TYR A 116 -9.84 -8.15 11.40
N ALA A 117 -10.80 -9.07 11.43
CA ALA A 117 -11.85 -9.10 12.44
C ALA A 117 -11.29 -9.29 13.86
N ILE A 118 -10.27 -10.13 14.03
CA ILE A 118 -9.57 -10.32 15.31
C ILE A 118 -8.84 -9.04 15.70
N CYS A 119 -8.01 -8.48 14.81
CA CYS A 119 -7.28 -7.24 15.10
C CYS A 119 -8.22 -6.08 15.44
N LYS A 120 -9.34 -5.95 14.71
CA LYS A 120 -10.36 -4.93 14.97
C LYS A 120 -11.00 -5.09 16.34
N LYS A 121 -11.25 -6.33 16.78
CA LYS A 121 -11.83 -6.62 18.10
C LYS A 121 -10.88 -6.26 19.23
N GLU A 122 -9.59 -6.57 19.06
CA GLU A 122 -8.59 -6.41 20.13
C GLU A 122 -8.01 -4.99 20.18
N PHE A 123 -7.78 -4.35 19.02
CA PHE A 123 -7.07 -3.07 18.92
C PHE A 123 -7.93 -1.91 18.36
N GLY A 124 -9.16 -2.19 17.94
CA GLY A 124 -10.04 -1.21 17.31
C GLY A 124 -9.89 -1.12 15.80
N LYS A 125 -10.72 -0.27 15.18
CA LYS A 125 -10.78 -0.13 13.72
C LYS A 125 -9.49 0.51 13.18
N TYR A 126 -8.96 -0.04 12.10
CA TYR A 126 -7.82 0.56 11.40
C TYR A 126 -8.19 1.95 10.86
N PRO A 127 -7.37 2.99 11.11
CA PRO A 127 -7.79 4.38 10.92
C PRO A 127 -7.71 4.89 9.47
N TYR A 128 -7.00 4.19 8.58
CA TYR A 128 -6.82 4.63 7.19
C TYR A 128 -7.80 3.94 6.23
N ALA A 129 -8.12 4.63 5.14
CA ALA A 129 -9.02 4.13 4.09
C ALA A 129 -8.45 3.01 3.22
N GLN A 130 -7.15 2.71 3.37
CA GLN A 130 -6.50 1.64 2.61
C GLN A 130 -5.29 1.07 3.35
N PHE A 131 -4.91 -0.14 2.95
CA PHE A 131 -3.72 -0.86 3.41
C PHE A 131 -3.13 -1.63 2.23
N SER A 132 -1.81 -1.65 2.10
CA SER A 132 -1.14 -2.33 0.98
C SER A 132 -0.20 -3.41 1.50
N PHE A 133 -0.41 -4.65 1.05
CA PHE A 133 0.56 -5.72 1.14
C PHE A 133 1.38 -5.74 -0.14
N ILE A 134 2.69 -5.60 -0.02
CA ILE A 134 3.59 -5.47 -1.16
C ILE A 134 4.68 -6.53 -1.04
N GLN A 135 4.72 -7.48 -1.98
CA GLN A 135 5.78 -8.47 -2.01
C GLN A 135 7.11 -7.82 -2.43
N ALA A 136 8.13 -7.87 -1.56
CA ALA A 136 9.47 -7.42 -1.87
C ALA A 136 10.53 -8.28 -1.15
N GLY A 137 11.38 -8.97 -1.92
CA GLY A 137 12.55 -9.70 -1.39
C GLY A 137 12.23 -10.76 -0.32
N GLU A 138 13.20 -11.01 0.56
CA GLU A 138 13.05 -11.85 1.75
C GLU A 138 12.86 -10.96 3.00
N GLY A 139 11.84 -11.23 3.83
CA GLY A 139 11.55 -10.49 5.06
C GLY A 139 10.23 -9.71 5.03
N TYR A 140 10.00 -8.87 6.04
CA TYR A 140 8.86 -7.95 6.13
C TYR A 140 9.29 -6.63 6.78
N MET A 141 8.56 -5.57 6.46
CA MET A 141 8.62 -4.25 7.10
C MET A 141 7.19 -3.72 7.16
N GLU A 142 6.78 -3.26 8.34
CA GLU A 142 5.50 -2.59 8.60
C GLU A 142 5.43 -1.14 8.15
#